data_AF-A0A922WZ01-F1
#
_entry.id   AF-A0A922WZ01-F1
#
_cell.length_a   1.000
_cell.length_b   1.000
_cell.length_c   1.000
_cell.angle_alpha   90.00
_cell.angle_beta   90.00
_cell.angle_gamma   90.00
#
_symmetry.space_group_name_H-M   'P 1'
#
loop_
_entity.id
_entity.type
_entity.pdbx_description
1 polymer ?
#
loop_
_entity_poly.entity_id
_entity_poly.type
_entity_poly.pdbx_seq_one_letter_code
_entity_poly.pdbx_strand_id
1 'polypeptide(L)'
;MVGSRIVQAILLTMAFAVPLGATAPWNATPWIDDLNQIRAAVESQYPNRDWLIEQHEISLDREFGRAKSALEGSDSDAAARIILSRLVERFADGHVSLRWLSSQKQTANTLTPEIPATAAAFCAVNGYDAGQVTVGTASALPGYQNIEASGPFAAGLVRSKGSLVGVIRTACFPRRAIQLFVNKQWPVCTSRLTSRATMLAQIDCQPKPMRR
;
A
#
# COMPACT_ATOMS: atom_id res chain seq x y z
N MET A 1 78.41 -29.44 20.22
CA MET A 1 77.40 -29.29 21.29
C MET A 1 76.20 -28.54 20.74
N VAL A 2 75.00 -28.87 21.21
CA VAL A 2 73.71 -28.35 20.71
C VAL A 2 73.45 -26.94 21.25
N GLY A 3 72.82 -26.06 20.46
CA GLY A 3 72.56 -24.66 20.84
C GLY A 3 71.39 -24.03 20.09
N SER A 4 70.19 -24.58 20.24
CA SER A 4 68.96 -24.06 19.61
C SER A 4 68.61 -22.65 20.12
N ARG A 5 68.21 -21.74 19.22
CA ARG A 5 67.48 -20.50 19.57
C ARG A 5 66.33 -20.26 18.58
N ILE A 6 65.18 -20.81 18.95
CA ILE A 6 63.88 -20.51 18.34
C ILE A 6 63.51 -19.07 18.69
N VAL A 7 63.37 -18.21 17.69
CA VAL A 7 62.84 -16.85 17.87
C VAL A 7 61.31 -16.94 17.80
N GLN A 8 60.65 -16.94 18.95
CA GLN A 8 59.19 -16.83 19.02
C GLN A 8 58.77 -15.40 18.70
N ALA A 9 58.21 -15.20 17.50
CA ALA A 9 57.50 -13.97 17.16
C ALA A 9 56.15 -13.94 17.89
N ILE A 10 56.06 -13.17 18.97
CA ILE A 10 54.79 -12.95 19.69
C ILE A 10 53.94 -11.98 18.85
N LEU A 11 52.99 -12.55 18.09
CA LEU A 11 51.96 -11.75 17.42
C LEU A 11 50.98 -11.21 18.47
N LEU A 12 51.10 -9.93 18.80
CA LEU A 12 50.22 -9.26 19.76
C LEU A 12 48.90 -8.85 19.08
N THR A 13 47.95 -9.77 18.96
CA THR A 13 46.61 -9.48 18.44
C THR A 13 45.80 -8.63 19.43
N MET A 14 45.84 -7.31 19.25
CA MET A 14 44.88 -6.40 19.89
C MET A 14 43.46 -6.73 19.43
N ALA A 15 42.69 -7.35 20.31
CA ALA A 15 41.25 -7.51 20.12
C ALA A 15 40.57 -6.13 20.24
N PHE A 16 40.24 -5.53 19.09
CA PHE A 16 39.34 -4.37 19.06
C PHE A 16 37.95 -4.81 19.51
N ALA A 17 37.64 -4.57 20.79
CA ALA A 17 36.29 -4.68 21.31
C ALA A 17 35.43 -3.60 20.66
N VAL A 18 34.77 -3.95 19.54
CA VAL A 18 33.74 -3.09 18.94
C VAL A 18 32.63 -2.93 19.99
N PRO A 19 32.33 -1.71 20.46
CA PRO A 19 31.21 -1.53 21.36
C PRO A 19 29.94 -1.89 20.60
N LEU A 20 29.30 -2.98 21.03
CA LEU A 20 27.93 -3.32 20.65
C LEU A 20 27.04 -2.19 21.17
N GLY A 21 26.79 -1.20 20.31
CA GLY A 21 25.94 -0.07 20.62
C GLY A 21 24.58 -0.58 21.06
N ALA A 22 24.17 -0.23 22.27
CA ALA A 22 22.90 -0.69 22.83
C ALA A 22 21.77 -0.31 21.87
N THR A 23 21.03 -1.32 21.39
CA THR A 23 19.81 -1.10 20.62
C THR A 23 18.85 -0.26 21.46
N ALA A 24 18.32 0.81 20.88
CA ALA A 24 17.33 1.63 21.56
C ALA A 24 16.16 0.76 22.05
N PRO A 25 15.59 1.03 23.23
CA PRO A 25 14.45 0.26 23.72
C PRO A 25 13.27 0.39 22.75
N TRP A 26 12.53 -0.71 22.60
CA TRP A 26 11.34 -0.76 21.76
C TRP A 26 10.33 0.33 22.13
N ASN A 27 9.69 0.93 21.12
CA ASN A 27 8.64 1.91 21.29
C ASN A 27 7.49 1.64 20.30
N ALA A 28 6.37 1.16 20.82
CA ALA A 28 5.18 0.85 20.02
C ALA A 28 4.40 2.08 19.53
N THR A 29 4.55 3.25 20.17
CA THR A 29 3.74 4.46 19.88
C THR A 29 3.69 4.83 18.38
N PRO A 30 4.80 4.99 17.65
CA PRO A 30 4.73 5.34 16.22
C PRO A 30 3.97 4.30 15.38
N TRP A 31 4.08 3.01 15.72
CA TRP A 31 3.37 1.95 15.01
C TRP A 31 1.87 1.94 15.32
N ILE A 32 1.47 2.38 16.51
CA ILE A 32 0.06 2.60 16.88
C ILE A 32 -0.50 3.81 16.15
N ASP A 33 0.30 4.88 15.98
CA ASP A 33 -0.10 6.02 15.15
C ASP A 33 -0.30 5.62 13.68
N ASP A 34 0.56 4.76 13.13
CA ASP A 34 0.40 4.19 11.78
C ASP A 34 -0.86 3.32 11.67
N LEU A 35 -1.15 2.50 12.68
CA LEU A 35 -2.39 1.73 12.74
C LEU A 35 -3.65 2.63 12.72
N ASN A 36 -3.62 3.74 13.45
CA ASN A 36 -4.70 4.73 13.46
C ASN A 36 -4.86 5.42 12.09
N GLN A 37 -3.75 5.71 11.39
CA GLN A 37 -3.77 6.27 10.03
C GLN A 37 -4.36 5.27 9.02
N ILE A 38 -3.99 3.98 9.10
CA ILE A 38 -4.59 2.91 8.29
C ILE A 38 -6.10 2.80 8.56
N ARG A 39 -6.52 2.91 9.83
CA ARG A 39 -7.95 2.91 10.20
C ARG A 39 -8.71 4.06 9.54
N ALA A 40 -8.23 5.28 9.70
CA ALA A 40 -8.85 6.47 9.11
C ALA A 40 -8.95 6.38 7.58
N ALA A 41 -7.95 5.81 6.91
CA ALA A 41 -7.97 5.57 5.46
C ALA A 41 -9.05 4.54 5.06
N VAL A 42 -9.14 3.41 5.78
CA VAL A 42 -10.19 2.39 5.54
C VAL A 42 -11.59 2.94 5.80
N GLU A 43 -11.76 3.77 6.82
CA GLU A 43 -13.07 4.36 7.16
C GLU A 43 -13.52 5.45 6.18
N SER A 44 -12.58 6.21 5.57
CA SER A 44 -12.90 7.38 4.73
C SER A 44 -12.81 7.17 3.22
N GLN A 45 -11.98 6.23 2.74
CA GLN A 45 -11.57 6.17 1.34
C GLN A 45 -11.66 4.78 0.70
N TYR A 46 -11.87 3.72 1.48
CA TYR A 46 -11.84 2.36 0.97
C TYR A 46 -13.21 1.95 0.38
N PRO A 47 -13.33 1.74 -0.94
CA PRO A 47 -14.63 1.59 -1.60
C PRO A 47 -15.35 0.28 -1.24
N ASN A 48 -14.60 -0.74 -0.80
CA ASN A 48 -15.15 -2.05 -0.42
C ASN A 48 -15.38 -2.16 1.10
N ARG A 49 -15.42 -1.04 1.86
CA ARG A 49 -15.59 -1.02 3.32
C ARG A 49 -16.85 -1.76 3.76
N ASP A 50 -17.99 -1.40 3.20
CA ASP A 50 -19.28 -1.96 3.63
C ASP A 50 -19.38 -3.44 3.22
N TRP A 51 -18.79 -3.79 2.08
CA TRP A 51 -18.63 -5.18 1.63
C TRP A 51 -17.78 -6.04 2.59
N LEU A 52 -16.70 -5.49 3.19
CA LEU A 52 -15.95 -6.22 4.24
C LEU A 52 -16.81 -6.50 5.47
N ILE A 53 -17.66 -5.55 5.86
CA ILE A 53 -18.49 -5.65 7.06
C ILE A 53 -19.65 -6.62 6.83
N GLU A 54 -20.38 -6.45 5.72
CA GLU A 54 -21.64 -7.14 5.44
C GLU A 54 -21.46 -8.51 4.79
N GLN A 55 -20.50 -8.66 3.86
CA GLN A 55 -20.35 -9.89 3.06
C GLN A 55 -19.18 -10.76 3.54
N HIS A 56 -18.18 -10.17 4.18
CA HIS A 56 -17.04 -10.89 4.77
C HIS A 56 -17.10 -10.99 6.30
N GLU A 57 -18.13 -10.40 6.94
CA GLU A 57 -18.34 -10.44 8.40
C GLU A 57 -17.12 -9.94 9.22
N ILE A 58 -16.31 -9.06 8.63
CA ILE A 58 -15.13 -8.48 9.26
C ILE A 58 -15.56 -7.30 10.13
N SER A 59 -15.56 -7.52 11.44
CA SER A 59 -15.60 -6.44 12.42
C SER A 59 -14.26 -5.68 12.37
N LEU A 60 -14.26 -4.51 11.74
CA LEU A 60 -13.07 -3.65 11.67
C LEU A 60 -12.55 -3.32 13.07
N ASP A 61 -13.42 -2.94 14.02
CA ASP A 61 -13.03 -2.68 15.42
C ASP A 61 -12.28 -3.85 16.06
N ARG A 62 -12.74 -5.08 15.85
CA ARG A 62 -12.09 -6.29 16.38
C ARG A 62 -10.70 -6.51 15.77
N GLU A 63 -10.55 -6.33 14.46
CA GLU A 63 -9.27 -6.56 13.78
C GLU A 63 -8.26 -5.44 14.05
N PHE A 64 -8.68 -4.18 14.06
CA PHE A 64 -7.84 -3.04 14.48
C PHE A 64 -7.47 -3.13 15.97
N GLY A 65 -8.40 -3.51 16.84
CA GLY A 65 -8.13 -3.76 18.26
C GLY A 65 -7.10 -4.88 18.48
N ARG A 66 -7.25 -6.00 17.76
CA ARG A 66 -6.27 -7.11 17.76
C ARG A 66 -4.88 -6.65 17.29
N ALA A 67 -4.81 -5.86 16.22
CA ALA A 67 -3.54 -5.32 15.72
C ALA A 67 -2.90 -4.38 16.76
N LYS A 68 -3.67 -3.51 17.42
CA LYS A 68 -3.18 -2.61 18.47
C LYS A 68 -2.55 -3.39 19.63
N SER A 69 -3.26 -4.38 20.19
CA SER A 69 -2.72 -5.19 21.29
C SER A 69 -1.48 -6.00 20.88
N ALA A 70 -1.39 -6.44 19.62
CA ALA A 70 -0.21 -7.11 19.10
C ALA A 70 1.00 -6.16 18.96
N LEU A 71 0.78 -4.89 18.58
CA LEU A 71 1.85 -3.87 18.53
C LEU A 71 2.33 -3.49 19.93
N GLU A 72 1.42 -3.34 20.89
CA GLU A 72 1.72 -3.06 22.29
C GLU A 72 2.57 -4.17 22.94
N GLY A 73 2.35 -5.43 22.56
CA GLY A 73 3.14 -6.59 23.00
C GLY A 73 4.32 -6.98 22.09
N SER A 74 4.65 -6.15 21.09
CA SER A 74 5.79 -6.39 20.17
C SER A 74 7.13 -5.99 20.82
N ASP A 75 8.24 -6.36 20.18
CA ASP A 75 9.62 -6.05 20.61
C ASP A 75 10.47 -5.35 19.54
N SER A 76 9.97 -5.25 18.30
CA SER A 76 10.77 -4.88 17.14
C SER A 76 9.95 -4.32 15.96
N ASP A 77 10.59 -3.45 15.17
CA ASP A 77 10.03 -2.89 13.94
C ASP A 77 9.65 -3.99 12.92
N ALA A 78 10.43 -5.08 12.89
CA ALA A 78 10.16 -6.22 12.02
C ALA A 78 8.85 -6.93 12.38
N ALA A 79 8.61 -7.17 13.67
CA ALA A 79 7.36 -7.75 14.15
C ALA A 79 6.17 -6.81 13.91
N ALA A 80 6.34 -5.50 14.13
CA ALA A 80 5.28 -4.51 13.86
C ALA A 80 4.87 -4.43 12.39
N ARG A 81 5.84 -4.47 11.45
CA ARG A 81 5.55 -4.57 10.01
C ARG A 81 4.74 -5.82 9.66
N ILE A 82 5.10 -6.97 10.25
CA ILE A 82 4.38 -8.23 10.04
C ILE A 82 2.94 -8.14 10.59
N ILE A 83 2.73 -7.52 11.76
CA ILE A 83 1.41 -7.31 12.34
C ILE A 83 0.53 -6.45 11.42
N LEU A 84 1.05 -5.32 10.94
CA LEU A 84 0.32 -4.42 10.04
C LEU A 84 0.05 -5.04 8.65
N SER A 85 1.01 -5.77 8.08
CA SER A 85 0.79 -6.49 6.82
C SER A 85 -0.30 -7.56 6.98
N ARG A 86 -0.30 -8.33 8.08
CA ARG A 86 -1.35 -9.33 8.37
C ARG A 86 -2.73 -8.73 8.60
N LEU A 87 -2.81 -7.51 9.15
CA LEU A 87 -4.09 -6.79 9.26
C LEU A 87 -4.69 -6.52 7.87
N VAL A 88 -3.88 -6.03 6.94
CA VAL A 88 -4.33 -5.75 5.57
C VAL A 88 -4.64 -7.03 4.78
N GLU A 89 -3.84 -8.09 4.95
CA GLU A 89 -4.12 -9.40 4.35
C GLU A 89 -5.49 -9.97 4.77
N ARG A 90 -5.98 -9.66 5.99
CA ARG A 90 -7.30 -10.09 6.46
C ARG A 90 -8.47 -9.46 5.73
N PHE A 91 -8.28 -8.32 5.04
CA PHE A 91 -9.32 -7.76 4.18
C PHE A 91 -9.59 -8.66 2.96
N ALA A 92 -8.66 -9.59 2.64
CA ALA A 92 -8.74 -10.53 1.52
C ALA A 92 -8.95 -9.89 0.13
N ASP A 93 -8.82 -8.56 0.05
CA ASP A 93 -8.93 -7.81 -1.18
C ASP A 93 -7.55 -7.66 -1.84
N GLY A 94 -7.41 -8.25 -3.03
CA GLY A 94 -6.19 -8.15 -3.84
C GLY A 94 -5.88 -6.74 -4.36
N HIS A 95 -6.78 -5.77 -4.09
CA HIS A 95 -6.57 -4.34 -4.32
C HIS A 95 -5.95 -3.61 -3.11
N VAL A 96 -5.71 -4.29 -1.98
CA VAL A 96 -5.11 -3.68 -0.78
C VAL A 96 -3.78 -4.34 -0.41
N SER A 97 -2.77 -3.51 -0.12
CA SER A 97 -1.48 -3.95 0.42
C SER A 97 -0.88 -2.85 1.31
N LEU A 98 0.24 -3.16 1.97
CA LEU A 98 1.13 -2.13 2.54
C LEU A 98 2.46 -2.15 1.79
N ARG A 99 2.92 -0.98 1.37
CA ARG A 99 4.27 -0.80 0.81
C ARG A 99 5.23 -0.20 1.84
N TRP A 100 6.19 -1.00 2.26
CA TRP A 100 7.30 -0.58 3.12
C TRP A 100 8.39 0.10 2.28
N LEU A 101 8.65 1.39 2.53
CA LEU A 101 9.76 2.09 1.90
C LEU A 101 11.10 1.53 2.42
N SER A 102 11.99 1.16 1.50
CA SER A 102 13.39 0.90 1.85
C SER A 102 14.09 2.22 2.19
N SER A 103 15.13 2.19 3.02
CA SER A 103 15.85 3.37 3.49
C SER A 103 16.70 4.08 2.40
N GLN A 104 16.41 3.87 1.12
CA GLN A 104 17.02 4.62 0.02
C GLN A 104 16.54 6.08 0.07
N LYS A 105 17.43 6.91 0.65
CA LYS A 105 17.47 8.37 0.66
C LYS A 105 16.35 9.04 -0.16
N GLN A 106 15.23 9.28 0.52
CA GLN A 106 14.04 9.91 -0.05
C GLN A 106 14.38 11.37 -0.41
N THR A 107 14.76 11.61 -1.67
CA THR A 107 14.90 12.97 -2.21
C THR A 107 13.51 13.59 -2.24
N ALA A 108 13.26 14.52 -1.32
CA ALA A 108 12.01 15.26 -1.22
C ALA A 108 11.87 16.21 -2.41
N ASN A 109 11.45 15.68 -3.56
CA ASN A 109 10.95 16.49 -4.65
C ASN A 109 9.58 17.02 -4.22
N THR A 110 9.55 18.27 -3.78
CA THR A 110 8.33 19.04 -3.53
C THR A 110 7.62 19.31 -4.85
N LEU A 111 6.91 18.30 -5.36
CA LEU A 111 5.98 18.45 -6.46
C LEU A 111 4.69 19.05 -5.91
N THR A 112 4.46 20.33 -6.18
CA THR A 112 3.15 20.95 -6.02
C THR A 112 2.15 20.16 -6.89
N PRO A 113 1.01 19.68 -6.36
CA PRO A 113 0.06 18.92 -7.15
C PRO A 113 -0.62 19.82 -8.18
N GLU A 114 -0.14 19.82 -9.42
CA GLU A 114 -0.84 20.42 -10.54
C GLU A 114 -2.09 19.58 -10.83
N ILE A 115 -3.28 20.19 -10.69
CA ILE A 115 -4.55 19.51 -10.99
C ILE A 115 -4.59 19.26 -12.49
N PRO A 116 -4.68 17.99 -12.96
CA PRO A 116 -4.59 17.71 -14.39
C PRO A 116 -5.75 18.34 -15.16
N ALA A 117 -5.44 19.19 -16.15
CA ALA A 117 -6.42 20.00 -16.88
C ALA A 117 -7.40 19.21 -17.78
N THR A 118 -7.25 17.89 -17.90
CA THR A 118 -8.15 17.03 -18.68
C THR A 118 -8.42 15.71 -17.96
N ALA A 119 -9.58 15.09 -18.22
CA ALA A 119 -9.90 13.76 -17.68
C ALA A 119 -8.87 12.69 -18.11
N ALA A 120 -8.34 12.76 -19.32
CA ALA A 120 -7.29 11.85 -19.79
C ALA A 120 -5.98 12.02 -18.99
N ALA A 121 -5.55 13.27 -18.76
CA ALA A 121 -4.39 13.56 -17.93
C ALA A 121 -4.63 13.16 -16.47
N PHE A 122 -5.83 13.38 -15.93
CA PHE A 122 -6.21 12.93 -14.58
C PHE A 122 -6.13 11.40 -14.47
N CYS A 123 -6.71 10.67 -15.42
CA CYS A 123 -6.63 9.21 -15.46
C CYS A 123 -5.17 8.74 -15.53
N ALA A 124 -4.35 9.29 -16.44
CA ALA A 124 -2.92 8.93 -16.55
C ALA A 124 -2.12 9.27 -15.27
N VAL A 125 -2.40 10.42 -14.65
CA VAL A 125 -1.83 10.82 -13.36
C VAL A 125 -2.33 9.97 -12.19
N ASN A 126 -3.40 9.19 -12.38
CA ASN A 126 -3.90 8.15 -11.48
C ASN A 126 -3.63 6.70 -11.99
N GLY A 127 -2.70 6.53 -12.92
CA GLY A 127 -2.21 5.22 -13.35
C GLY A 127 -3.09 4.50 -14.35
N TYR A 128 -4.09 5.16 -14.95
CA TYR A 128 -4.78 4.61 -16.12
C TYR A 128 -3.80 4.46 -17.29
N ASP A 129 -3.71 3.25 -17.82
CA ASP A 129 -2.97 2.93 -19.04
C ASP A 129 -3.96 2.37 -20.07
N ALA A 130 -4.23 3.15 -21.12
CA ALA A 130 -5.11 2.74 -22.22
C ALA A 130 -4.58 1.48 -22.94
N GLY A 131 -3.27 1.20 -22.90
CA GLY A 131 -2.66 -0.01 -23.45
C GLY A 131 -3.01 -1.29 -22.68
N GLN A 132 -3.48 -1.18 -21.43
CA GLN A 132 -3.94 -2.32 -20.63
C GLN A 132 -5.43 -2.63 -20.78
N VAL A 133 -6.13 -1.84 -21.60
CA VAL A 133 -7.57 -2.02 -21.92
C VAL A 133 -7.73 -3.07 -23.03
N THR A 134 -7.55 -4.35 -22.69
CA THR A 134 -7.82 -5.51 -23.57
C THR A 134 -9.27 -5.53 -24.06
N VAL A 135 -9.65 -6.18 -25.16
CA VAL A 135 -11.09 -6.25 -25.55
C VAL A 135 -11.90 -6.98 -24.47
N GLY A 136 -13.00 -6.37 -23.98
CA GLY A 136 -13.81 -6.92 -22.89
C GLY A 136 -14.65 -8.12 -23.35
N THR A 137 -14.79 -9.14 -22.51
CA THR A 137 -15.53 -10.38 -22.84
C THR A 137 -16.97 -10.14 -23.28
N ALA A 138 -17.65 -9.16 -22.68
CA ALA A 138 -19.02 -8.81 -23.04
C ALA A 138 -19.20 -8.35 -24.50
N SER A 139 -18.18 -7.71 -25.08
CA SER A 139 -18.23 -7.27 -26.49
C SER A 139 -18.10 -8.41 -27.50
N ALA A 140 -17.75 -9.62 -27.05
CA ALA A 140 -17.80 -10.85 -27.86
C ALA A 140 -19.15 -11.60 -27.74
N LEU A 141 -20.12 -11.09 -26.97
CA LEU A 141 -21.42 -11.74 -26.83
C LEU A 141 -22.31 -11.51 -28.08
N PRO A 142 -23.04 -12.53 -28.56
CA PRO A 142 -24.00 -12.36 -29.64
C PRO A 142 -25.04 -11.29 -29.32
N GLY A 143 -25.24 -10.35 -30.25
CA GLY A 143 -26.19 -9.24 -30.07
C GLY A 143 -25.71 -8.13 -29.13
N TYR A 144 -24.41 -8.07 -28.80
CA TYR A 144 -23.82 -6.90 -28.15
C TYR A 144 -23.89 -5.66 -29.06
N GLN A 145 -24.25 -4.51 -28.49
CA GLN A 145 -24.35 -3.22 -29.16
C GLN A 145 -23.55 -2.19 -28.37
N ASN A 146 -22.56 -1.54 -28.99
CA ASN A 146 -21.85 -0.42 -28.35
C ASN A 146 -22.80 0.79 -28.23
N ILE A 147 -22.84 1.39 -27.04
CA ILE A 147 -23.39 2.74 -26.82
C ILE A 147 -22.24 3.75 -26.90
N GLU A 148 -21.16 3.49 -26.19
CA GLU A 148 -19.98 4.35 -26.10
C GLU A 148 -18.73 3.49 -26.25
N ALA A 149 -18.12 3.52 -27.44
CA ALA A 149 -16.95 2.70 -27.77
C ALA A 149 -15.61 3.38 -27.44
N SER A 150 -15.61 4.68 -27.14
CA SER A 150 -14.42 5.51 -26.96
C SER A 150 -14.30 6.03 -25.54
N GLY A 151 -13.18 5.75 -24.87
CA GLY A 151 -12.88 6.26 -23.52
C GLY A 151 -12.55 5.14 -22.52
N PRO A 152 -12.24 5.50 -21.26
CA PRO A 152 -11.90 4.53 -20.22
C PRO A 152 -13.08 3.64 -19.77
N PHE A 153 -14.32 4.06 -20.05
CA PHE A 153 -15.54 3.40 -19.58
C PHE A 153 -16.43 2.92 -20.71
N ALA A 154 -15.87 2.13 -21.65
CA ALA A 154 -16.63 1.62 -22.79
C ALA A 154 -17.94 0.93 -22.37
N ALA A 155 -19.05 1.33 -22.97
CA ALA A 155 -20.39 0.93 -22.56
C ALA A 155 -21.20 0.37 -23.73
N GLY A 156 -22.07 -0.59 -23.44
CA GLY A 156 -22.95 -1.20 -24.43
C GLY A 156 -24.12 -1.95 -23.83
N LEU A 157 -24.88 -2.61 -24.70
CA LEU A 157 -26.07 -3.38 -24.37
C LEU A 157 -25.91 -4.81 -24.87
N VAL A 158 -26.48 -5.78 -24.16
CA VAL A 158 -26.68 -7.14 -24.69
C VAL A 158 -28.09 -7.60 -24.35
N ARG A 159 -28.76 -8.32 -25.27
CA ARG A 159 -30.04 -8.97 -24.98
C ARG A 159 -29.80 -10.38 -24.44
N SER A 160 -30.44 -10.72 -23.33
CA SER A 160 -30.39 -12.05 -22.72
C SER A 160 -31.78 -12.44 -22.24
N LYS A 161 -32.30 -13.58 -22.72
CA LYS A 161 -33.63 -14.13 -22.34
C LYS A 161 -34.80 -13.11 -22.39
N GLY A 162 -34.79 -12.21 -23.36
CA GLY A 162 -35.79 -11.15 -23.53
C GLY A 162 -35.48 -9.84 -22.79
N SER A 163 -34.65 -9.88 -21.74
CA SER A 163 -34.16 -8.70 -21.02
C SER A 163 -33.06 -7.98 -21.82
N LEU A 164 -33.01 -6.66 -21.67
CA LEU A 164 -31.92 -5.81 -22.15
C LEU A 164 -30.99 -5.52 -20.97
N VAL A 165 -29.71 -5.86 -21.09
CA VAL A 165 -28.71 -5.71 -20.02
C VAL A 165 -27.72 -4.63 -20.42
N GLY A 166 -27.59 -3.61 -19.58
CA GLY A 166 -26.52 -2.61 -19.67
C GLY A 166 -25.18 -3.20 -19.22
N VAL A 167 -24.15 -3.00 -20.03
CA VAL A 167 -22.78 -3.40 -19.75
C VAL A 167 -21.94 -2.13 -19.73
N ILE A 168 -21.48 -1.74 -18.55
CA ILE A 168 -20.41 -0.74 -18.40
C ILE A 168 -19.13 -1.51 -18.13
N ARG A 169 -18.10 -1.26 -18.92
CA ARG A 169 -16.76 -1.74 -18.63
C ARG A 169 -16.05 -0.71 -17.76
N THR A 170 -15.60 -1.11 -16.59
CA THR A 170 -14.62 -0.33 -15.83
C THR A 170 -13.22 -0.56 -16.39
N ALA A 171 -12.48 0.54 -16.63
CA ALA A 171 -11.04 0.46 -16.77
C ALA A 171 -10.44 -0.15 -15.50
N CYS A 172 -9.50 -1.09 -15.65
CA CYS A 172 -8.57 -1.36 -14.57
C CYS A 172 -7.59 -0.19 -14.54
N PHE A 173 -7.42 0.44 -13.38
CA PHE A 173 -6.40 1.48 -13.17
C PHE A 173 -5.16 0.81 -12.57
N PRO A 174 -4.14 0.46 -13.37
CA PRO A 174 -2.93 -0.16 -12.85
C PRO A 174 -2.11 0.83 -12.01
N ARG A 175 -2.32 0.75 -10.69
CA ARG A 175 -1.43 1.28 -9.64
C ARG A 175 -1.10 2.77 -9.77
N ARG A 176 -2.01 3.64 -9.31
CA ARG A 176 -1.54 4.74 -8.44
C ARG A 176 -2.32 4.74 -7.15
N ALA A 177 -1.59 5.13 -6.12
CA ALA A 177 -1.98 4.89 -4.75
C ALA A 177 -2.99 5.94 -4.27
N ILE A 178 -3.88 5.52 -3.39
CA ILE A 178 -4.14 6.33 -2.19
C ILE A 178 -2.78 6.40 -1.49
N GLN A 179 -2.04 7.47 -1.81
CA GLN A 179 -0.63 7.58 -1.48
C GLN A 179 -0.51 8.00 -0.05
N LEU A 180 0.29 7.24 0.67
CA LEU A 180 0.46 7.53 2.04
C LEU A 180 1.90 7.00 2.52
N PHE A 181 2.49 7.51 3.64
CA PHE A 181 3.88 7.70 4.09
C PHE A 181 4.07 7.60 5.64
N VAL A 182 4.87 6.65 6.11
CA VAL A 182 5.24 6.55 7.53
C VAL A 182 6.50 7.38 7.83
N ASN A 183 6.33 8.44 8.62
CA ASN A 183 7.30 9.10 9.53
C ASN A 183 8.56 9.83 8.98
N LYS A 184 8.42 11.13 8.63
CA LYS A 184 9.18 12.28 9.21
C LYS A 184 8.85 13.67 8.60
N GLN A 185 8.95 14.71 9.44
CA GLN A 185 8.65 16.14 9.23
C GLN A 185 8.93 16.78 7.84
N TRP A 186 7.97 17.56 7.32
CA TRP A 186 8.16 18.70 6.40
C TRP A 186 7.19 19.86 6.76
N PRO A 187 7.44 21.12 6.32
CA PRO A 187 6.72 22.32 6.78
C PRO A 187 5.41 22.58 6.04
N VAL A 188 4.57 23.43 6.64
CA VAL A 188 3.13 23.57 6.31
C VAL A 188 2.87 24.66 5.27
N CYS A 189 2.13 24.34 4.21
CA CYS A 189 1.46 25.33 3.35
C CYS A 189 0.01 25.54 3.81
N THR A 190 -0.26 26.62 4.54
CA THR A 190 -1.62 26.98 4.98
C THR A 190 -2.25 28.07 4.11
N SER A 191 -3.39 27.78 3.48
CA SER A 191 -4.45 28.77 3.27
C SER A 191 -5.56 28.49 4.28
N ARG A 192 -5.78 29.44 5.19
CA ARG A 192 -6.61 29.36 6.41
C ARG A 192 -7.83 28.42 6.34
N LEU A 193 -7.77 27.32 7.08
CA LEU A 193 -8.87 26.81 7.90
C LEU A 193 -8.27 26.00 9.06
N THR A 194 -8.80 26.19 10.27
CA THR A 194 -8.24 25.64 11.51
C THR A 194 -8.75 24.23 11.82
N SER A 195 -7.97 23.20 11.49
CA SER A 195 -7.77 22.02 12.34
C SER A 195 -6.57 21.19 11.84
N ARG A 196 -5.94 20.41 12.71
CA ARG A 196 -4.68 19.67 12.43
C ARG A 196 -4.94 18.23 11.98
N ALA A 197 -4.43 17.85 10.80
CA ALA A 197 -4.11 16.46 10.43
C ALA A 197 -3.21 16.42 9.19
N THR A 198 -2.41 15.35 9.03
CA THR A 198 -2.03 14.64 7.77
C THR A 198 -0.66 13.95 7.88
N MET A 199 -0.64 12.62 8.03
CA MET A 199 0.35 11.68 7.47
C MET A 199 -0.36 10.31 7.24
N LEU A 200 0.32 9.22 6.86
CA LEU A 200 -0.07 8.47 5.66
C LEU A 200 0.52 6.94 5.67
N ALA A 201 0.00 5.86 4.99
CA ALA A 201 0.70 4.59 4.49
C ALA A 201 0.13 3.85 3.17
N GLN A 202 0.89 3.60 2.05
CA GLN A 202 0.42 3.23 0.66
C GLN A 202 -0.21 1.83 0.36
N ILE A 203 -1.26 1.81 -0.49
CA ILE A 203 -2.05 0.66 -1.06
C ILE A 203 -1.60 0.23 -2.50
N ASP A 204 -1.71 -1.06 -2.88
CA ASP A 204 -1.34 -1.62 -4.21
C ASP A 204 -2.22 -2.81 -4.63
N CYS A 205 -2.55 -2.91 -5.92
CA CYS A 205 -3.43 -3.93 -6.49
C CYS A 205 -2.64 -4.93 -7.34
N GLN A 206 -2.82 -6.25 -7.13
CA GLN A 206 -2.20 -7.28 -7.96
C GLN A 206 -3.26 -8.26 -8.50
N PRO A 207 -3.31 -8.54 -9.82
CA PRO A 207 -4.08 -9.67 -10.32
C PRO A 207 -3.43 -10.96 -9.82
N LYS A 208 -4.11 -11.67 -8.91
CA LYS A 208 -3.72 -13.02 -8.48
C LYS A 208 -3.72 -13.93 -9.72
N PRO A 209 -2.60 -14.60 -10.06
CA PRO A 209 -2.62 -15.54 -11.18
C PRO A 209 -3.60 -16.67 -10.84
N MET A 210 -4.64 -16.83 -11.66
CA MET A 210 -5.49 -18.01 -11.60
C MET A 210 -4.60 -19.21 -11.93
N ARG A 211 -4.41 -20.11 -10.95
CA ARG A 211 -3.91 -21.45 -11.24
C ARG A 211 -4.95 -22.11 -12.14
N ARG A 212 -4.52 -22.55 -13.32
CA ARG A 212 -5.28 -23.48 -14.16
C ARG A 212 -5.21 -24.87 -13.56
#